data_AF-A0A7C5GNN3-F1
#
_entry.id   AF-A0A7C5GNN3-F1
#
_cell.length_a   1.000
_cell.length_b   1.000
_cell.length_c   1.000
_cell.angle_alpha   90.00
_cell.angle_beta   90.00
_cell.angle_gamma   90.00
#
_symmetry.space_group_name_H-M   'P 1'
#
loop_
_entity.id
_entity.type
_entity.pdbx_description
1 polymer ?
#
loop_
_entity_poly.entity_id
_entity_poly.type
_entity_poly.pdbx_seq_one_letter_code
_entity_poly.pdbx_strand_id
1 'polypeptide(L)'
;MTVVRTDINFLMRLLKTRLNSEKILEALEQIGTDPELLDNELVVEIYPNRPDMYSPEGIARALRAYLEISPGLPRFNVRNGDLKIIVKKSVLNIRPYIAGAVVRDVSLDEEALESIMRLQEALHDSYGRKRRRVAIGIHDLDKVTPPFTYRGISPDGVRFVPLGFDVEMTPREILEKHPKGVEYGHIIKDKDAYPLIIDRRGNVLSMP
;
A
#
# COMPACT_ATOMS: atom_id res chain seq x y z
N MET A 1 8.22 -10.51 12.45
CA MET A 1 7.09 -11.13 11.74
C MET A 1 6.02 -10.07 11.57
N THR A 2 5.13 -10.22 10.59
CA THR A 2 4.02 -9.30 10.36
C THR A 2 2.74 -9.98 10.77
N VAL A 3 1.93 -9.32 11.59
CA VAL A 3 0.63 -9.84 12.03
C VAL A 3 -0.44 -9.32 11.08
N VAL A 4 -1.20 -10.24 10.48
CA VAL A 4 -2.38 -9.91 9.66
C VAL A 4 -3.62 -10.20 10.49
N ARG A 5 -4.52 -9.22 10.56
CA ARG A 5 -5.81 -9.35 11.25
C ARG A 5 -6.94 -9.18 10.26
N THR A 6 -7.95 -10.04 10.35
CA THR A 6 -9.11 -10.01 9.46
C THR A 6 -10.33 -10.64 10.11
N ASP A 7 -11.52 -10.15 9.76
CA ASP A 7 -12.74 -10.90 10.04
C ASP A 7 -12.71 -12.23 9.25
N ILE A 8 -13.06 -13.32 9.92
CA ILE A 8 -13.05 -14.65 9.30
C ILE A 8 -14.11 -14.79 8.19
N ASN A 9 -15.23 -14.07 8.29
CA ASN A 9 -16.25 -14.03 7.24
C ASN A 9 -15.74 -13.31 5.99
N PHE A 10 -14.93 -12.25 6.17
CA PHE A 10 -14.25 -11.59 5.05
C PHE A 10 -13.31 -12.57 4.34
N LEU A 11 -12.51 -13.32 5.09
CA LEU A 11 -11.64 -14.35 4.52
C LEU A 11 -12.46 -15.43 3.78
N MET A 12 -13.55 -15.93 4.37
CA MET A 12 -14.43 -16.92 3.72
C MET A 12 -15.04 -16.38 2.41
N ARG A 13 -15.45 -15.11 2.38
CA ARG A 13 -15.92 -14.43 1.16
C ARG A 13 -14.84 -14.43 0.07
N LEU A 14 -13.58 -14.19 0.44
CA LEU A 14 -12.44 -14.23 -0.48
C LEU A 14 -12.12 -15.66 -0.96
N LEU A 15 -12.29 -16.68 -0.12
CA LEU A 15 -12.07 -18.08 -0.50
C LEU A 15 -13.07 -18.57 -1.55
N LYS A 16 -14.26 -17.96 -1.64
CA LYS A 16 -15.35 -18.32 -2.57
C LYS A 16 -15.80 -19.78 -2.44
N THR A 17 -15.65 -20.35 -1.26
CA THR A 17 -16.09 -21.71 -0.93
C THR A 17 -16.58 -21.74 0.51
N ARG A 18 -17.41 -22.74 0.85
CA ARG A 18 -17.85 -22.97 2.23
C ARG A 18 -16.85 -23.88 2.91
N LEU A 19 -16.11 -23.34 3.87
CA LEU A 19 -15.21 -24.07 4.76
C LEU A 19 -15.59 -23.73 6.20
N ASN A 20 -15.43 -24.68 7.12
CA ASN A 20 -15.51 -24.37 8.53
C ASN A 20 -14.20 -23.69 8.99
N SER A 21 -14.26 -22.98 10.11
CA SER A 21 -13.10 -22.28 10.69
C SER A 21 -11.98 -23.24 11.05
N GLU A 22 -12.30 -24.41 11.61
CA GLU A 22 -11.33 -25.45 11.98
C GLU A 22 -10.42 -25.84 10.82
N LYS A 23 -10.99 -26.13 9.63
CA LYS A 23 -10.21 -26.49 8.44
C LYS A 23 -9.38 -25.33 7.90
N ILE A 24 -9.82 -24.08 8.09
CA ILE A 24 -9.05 -22.90 7.71
C ILE A 24 -7.81 -22.79 8.61
N LEU A 25 -7.99 -22.93 9.92
CA LEU A 25 -6.89 -22.88 10.90
C LEU A 25 -5.86 -23.98 10.66
N GLU A 26 -6.33 -25.23 10.50
CA GLU A 26 -5.44 -26.37 10.21
C GLU A 26 -4.62 -26.13 8.93
N ALA A 27 -5.25 -25.64 7.86
CA ALA A 27 -4.56 -25.33 6.62
C ALA A 27 -3.55 -24.19 6.76
N LEU A 28 -3.86 -23.16 7.58
CA LEU A 28 -2.96 -22.05 7.87
C LEU A 28 -1.71 -22.52 8.65
N GLU A 29 -1.88 -23.40 9.64
CA GLU A 29 -0.76 -24.03 10.34
C GLU A 29 0.12 -24.85 9.37
N GLN A 30 -0.51 -25.65 8.51
CA GLN A 30 0.19 -26.51 7.55
C GLN A 30 0.98 -25.74 6.47
N ILE A 31 0.58 -24.53 6.12
CA ILE A 31 1.35 -23.64 5.23
C ILE A 31 2.45 -22.84 5.96
N GLY A 32 2.68 -23.13 7.25
CA GLY A 32 3.75 -22.55 8.05
C GLY A 32 3.43 -21.16 8.60
N THR A 33 2.18 -20.92 8.99
CA THR A 33 1.78 -19.73 9.75
C THR A 33 1.32 -20.12 11.15
N ASP A 34 1.11 -19.14 12.02
CA ASP A 34 0.58 -19.32 13.38
C ASP A 34 -0.76 -18.59 13.50
N PRO A 35 -1.90 -19.27 13.22
CA PRO A 35 -3.21 -18.64 13.21
C PRO A 35 -3.92 -18.75 14.58
N GLU A 36 -4.53 -17.66 15.01
CA GLU A 36 -5.38 -17.60 16.20
C GLU A 36 -6.76 -17.01 15.81
N LEU A 37 -7.84 -17.63 16.28
CA LEU A 37 -9.20 -17.14 16.07
C LEU A 37 -9.81 -16.73 17.41
N LEU A 38 -10.08 -15.43 17.56
CA LEU A 38 -10.71 -14.84 18.73
C LEU A 38 -12.06 -14.27 18.31
N ASP A 39 -13.14 -14.92 18.74
CA ASP A 39 -14.50 -14.68 18.25
C ASP A 39 -14.59 -14.78 16.70
N ASN A 40 -14.68 -13.64 16.01
CA ASN A 40 -14.69 -13.55 14.55
C ASN A 40 -13.38 -12.97 13.97
N GLU A 41 -12.44 -12.55 14.82
CA GLU A 41 -11.16 -11.99 14.39
C GLU A 41 -10.12 -13.11 14.22
N LEU A 42 -9.71 -13.34 12.98
CA LEU A 42 -8.58 -14.19 12.65
C LEU A 42 -7.31 -13.35 12.67
N VAL A 43 -6.35 -13.76 13.50
CA VAL A 43 -5.01 -13.21 13.61
C VAL A 43 -4.04 -14.24 13.06
N VAL A 44 -3.18 -13.84 12.11
CA VAL A 44 -2.21 -14.76 11.51
C VAL A 44 -0.83 -14.12 11.52
N GLU A 45 0.14 -14.78 12.13
CA GLU A 45 1.53 -14.35 12.06
C GLU A 45 2.21 -14.85 10.78
N ILE A 46 2.72 -13.90 9.99
CA ILE A 46 3.35 -14.15 8.70
C ILE A 46 4.85 -13.89 8.77
N TYR A 47 5.63 -14.85 8.27
CA TYR A 47 7.08 -14.70 8.17
C TYR A 47 7.50 -13.61 7.18
N PRO A 48 8.61 -12.90 7.45
CA PRO A 48 9.04 -11.78 6.62
C PRO A 48 9.33 -12.09 5.15
N ASN A 49 9.56 -13.36 4.80
CA ASN A 49 9.83 -13.82 3.44
C ASN A 49 8.57 -14.06 2.59
N ARG A 50 7.37 -13.86 3.15
CA ARG A 50 6.07 -14.05 2.47
C ARG A 50 5.22 -12.77 2.47
N PRO A 51 5.71 -11.64 1.91
CA PRO A 51 4.92 -10.40 1.84
C PRO A 51 3.66 -10.54 0.99
N ASP A 52 3.59 -11.57 0.14
CA ASP A 52 2.41 -11.92 -0.63
C ASP A 52 1.23 -12.35 0.25
N MET A 53 1.47 -12.65 1.54
CA MET A 53 0.47 -13.02 2.55
C MET A 53 0.23 -11.92 3.60
N TYR A 54 0.75 -10.70 3.43
CA TYR A 54 0.50 -9.57 4.36
C TYR A 54 -0.92 -8.99 4.26
N SER A 55 -1.84 -9.68 3.60
CA SER A 55 -3.24 -9.29 3.50
C SER A 55 -4.14 -10.52 3.47
N PRO A 56 -5.43 -10.36 3.84
CA PRO A 56 -6.43 -11.43 3.74
C PRO A 56 -6.56 -12.01 2.32
N GLU A 57 -6.40 -11.20 1.26
CA GLU A 57 -6.44 -11.69 -0.13
C GLU A 57 -5.23 -12.55 -0.47
N GLY A 58 -4.06 -12.21 0.09
CA GLY A 58 -2.84 -12.99 0.02
C GLY A 58 -2.98 -14.34 0.71
N ILE A 59 -3.49 -14.33 1.94
CA ILE A 59 -3.81 -15.53 2.73
C ILE A 59 -4.83 -16.40 2.00
N ALA A 60 -5.93 -15.82 1.52
CA ALA A 60 -6.94 -16.54 0.75
C ALA A 60 -6.35 -17.17 -0.53
N ARG A 61 -5.42 -16.48 -1.20
CA ARG A 61 -4.74 -17.03 -2.38
C ARG A 61 -3.87 -18.23 -2.02
N ALA A 62 -3.13 -18.18 -0.91
CA ALA A 62 -2.33 -19.31 -0.43
C ALA A 62 -3.22 -20.51 -0.06
N LEU A 63 -4.29 -20.26 0.70
CA LEU A 63 -5.25 -21.29 1.10
C LEU A 63 -5.95 -21.94 -0.09
N ARG A 64 -6.38 -21.16 -1.10
CA ARG A 64 -7.01 -21.72 -2.31
C ARG A 64 -6.08 -22.66 -3.07
N ALA A 65 -4.78 -22.37 -3.09
CA ALA A 65 -3.80 -23.25 -3.73
C ALA A 65 -3.56 -24.51 -2.89
N TYR A 66 -3.42 -24.36 -1.57
CA TYR A 66 -3.17 -25.46 -0.64
C TYR A 66 -4.33 -26.46 -0.57
N LEU A 67 -5.57 -25.97 -0.49
CA LEU A 67 -6.79 -26.77 -0.40
C LEU A 67 -7.30 -27.29 -1.75
N GLU A 68 -6.49 -27.18 -2.81
CA GLU A 68 -6.83 -27.60 -4.18
C GLU A 68 -8.12 -26.96 -4.76
N ILE A 69 -8.54 -25.80 -4.23
CA ILE A 69 -9.72 -25.06 -4.72
C ILE A 69 -9.39 -24.39 -6.06
N SER A 70 -8.19 -23.83 -6.16
CA SER A 70 -7.67 -23.20 -7.38
C SER A 70 -6.16 -23.47 -7.46
N PRO A 71 -5.76 -24.73 -7.74
CA PRO A 71 -4.36 -25.12 -7.77
C PRO A 71 -3.61 -24.48 -8.94
N GLY A 72 -2.28 -24.39 -8.81
CA GLY A 72 -1.39 -23.88 -9.85
C GLY A 72 -1.07 -22.39 -9.74
N LEU A 73 -0.33 -21.89 -10.73
CA LEU A 73 0.16 -20.51 -10.74
C LEU A 73 -0.98 -19.53 -11.08
N PRO A 74 -1.21 -18.49 -10.26
CA PRO A 74 -2.19 -17.46 -10.59
C PRO A 74 -1.76 -16.71 -11.86
N ARG A 75 -2.71 -16.48 -12.76
CA ARG A 75 -2.49 -15.68 -13.98
C ARG A 75 -2.97 -14.25 -13.74
N PHE A 76 -2.09 -13.29 -13.95
CA PHE A 76 -2.41 -11.86 -13.89
C PHE A 76 -2.41 -11.27 -15.29
N ASN A 77 -3.55 -10.73 -15.71
CA ASN A 77 -3.66 -10.06 -17.01
C ASN A 77 -3.16 -8.62 -16.87
N VAL A 78 -1.95 -8.36 -17.39
CA VAL A 78 -1.36 -7.02 -17.42
C VAL A 78 -1.33 -6.53 -18.86
N ARG A 79 -1.70 -5.27 -19.07
CA ARG A 79 -1.63 -4.61 -20.37
C ARG A 79 -0.78 -3.35 -20.24
N ASN A 80 -0.06 -3.00 -21.31
CA ASN A 80 0.62 -1.71 -21.38
C ASN A 80 -0.45 -0.61 -21.40
N GLY A 81 -0.36 0.33 -20.46
CA GLY A 81 -1.21 1.50 -20.40
C GLY A 81 -0.52 2.74 -20.97
N ASP A 82 -1.32 3.76 -21.29
CA ASP A 82 -0.82 5.02 -21.88
C ASP A 82 -0.41 6.06 -20.82
N LEU A 83 -0.71 5.79 -19.54
CA LEU A 83 -0.40 6.71 -18.44
C LEU A 83 1.10 6.69 -18.13
N LYS A 84 1.67 7.87 -17.90
CA LYS A 84 3.10 8.07 -17.68
C LYS A 84 3.35 8.87 -16.42
N ILE A 85 4.43 8.52 -15.72
CA ILE A 85 5.02 9.33 -14.65
C ILE A 85 6.35 9.87 -15.19
N ILE A 86 6.43 11.18 -15.38
CA ILE A 86 7.60 11.86 -15.91
C ILE A 86 8.53 12.20 -14.75
N VAL A 87 9.69 11.55 -14.70
CA VAL A 87 10.71 11.78 -13.66
C VAL A 87 11.61 12.95 -14.05
N LYS A 88 11.74 13.95 -13.18
CA LYS A 88 12.63 15.09 -13.38
C LYS A 88 13.99 14.86 -12.72
N LYS A 89 15.05 15.41 -13.33
CA LYS A 89 16.42 15.32 -12.80
C LYS A 89 16.55 15.83 -11.35
N SER A 90 15.71 16.79 -10.94
CA SER A 90 15.73 17.38 -9.60
C SER A 90 15.46 16.39 -8.46
N VAL A 91 14.86 15.22 -8.74
CA VAL A 91 14.54 14.22 -7.69
C VAL A 91 15.59 13.11 -7.58
N LEU A 92 16.51 13.00 -8.56
CA LEU A 92 17.39 11.83 -8.69
C LEU A 92 18.37 11.67 -7.51
N ASN A 93 18.84 12.78 -6.95
CA ASN A 93 19.77 12.76 -5.80
C ASN A 93 19.06 12.59 -4.44
N ILE A 94 17.73 12.56 -4.44
CA ILE A 94 16.90 12.45 -3.22
C ILE A 94 16.25 11.07 -3.18
N ARG A 95 15.49 10.74 -4.22
CA ARG A 95 14.74 9.50 -4.36
C ARG A 95 14.55 9.18 -5.85
N PRO A 96 15.49 8.44 -6.47
CA PRO A 96 15.61 8.37 -7.93
C PRO A 96 14.56 7.53 -8.66
N TYR A 97 13.91 6.60 -7.96
CA TYR A 97 13.06 5.60 -8.60
C TYR A 97 11.60 5.75 -8.18
N ILE A 98 10.71 5.61 -9.16
CA ILE A 98 9.27 5.55 -8.99
C ILE A 98 8.70 4.55 -10.00
N ALA A 99 7.71 3.78 -9.56
CA ALA A 99 6.91 2.90 -10.41
C ALA A 99 5.43 3.11 -10.05
N GLY A 100 4.55 2.87 -11.01
CA GLY A 100 3.11 2.97 -10.81
C GLY A 100 2.37 1.96 -11.67
N ALA A 101 1.20 1.57 -11.22
CA ALA A 101 0.27 0.73 -11.95
C ALA A 101 -1.15 1.28 -11.77
N VAL A 102 -2.03 0.95 -12.72
CA VAL A 102 -3.45 1.29 -12.66
C VAL A 102 -4.23 -0.01 -12.57
N VAL A 103 -5.10 -0.10 -11.56
CA VAL A 103 -6.11 -1.15 -11.45
C VAL A 103 -7.45 -0.51 -11.79
N ARG A 104 -8.16 -1.04 -12.79
CA ARG A 104 -9.44 -0.51 -13.26
C ARG A 104 -10.59 -1.40 -12.79
N ASP A 105 -11.79 -0.83 -12.83
CA ASP A 105 -13.04 -1.54 -12.56
C ASP A 105 -13.03 -2.24 -11.18
N VAL A 106 -12.46 -1.56 -10.19
CA VAL A 106 -12.38 -2.03 -8.82
C VAL A 106 -13.68 -1.75 -8.09
N SER A 107 -14.20 -2.76 -7.39
CA SER A 107 -15.30 -2.61 -6.44
C SER A 107 -14.71 -2.77 -5.04
N LEU A 108 -14.60 -1.66 -4.32
CA LEU A 108 -14.06 -1.62 -2.96
C LEU A 108 -15.19 -1.37 -1.99
N ASP A 109 -15.40 -2.30 -1.07
CA ASP A 109 -16.15 -2.05 0.16
C ASP A 109 -15.19 -1.63 1.28
N GLU A 110 -15.75 -1.35 2.46
CA GLU A 110 -14.99 -0.87 3.62
C GLU A 110 -13.89 -1.85 4.05
N GLU A 111 -14.21 -3.16 4.10
CA GLU A 111 -13.26 -4.21 4.46
C GLU A 111 -12.12 -4.33 3.44
N ALA A 112 -12.43 -4.27 2.14
CA ALA A 112 -11.42 -4.30 1.08
C ALA A 112 -10.52 -3.06 1.11
N LEU A 113 -11.09 -1.88 1.37
CA LEU A 113 -10.32 -0.64 1.48
C LEU A 113 -9.38 -0.68 2.70
N GLU A 114 -9.88 -1.12 3.85
CA GLU A 114 -9.08 -1.28 5.06
C GLU A 114 -7.95 -2.30 4.84
N SER A 115 -8.26 -3.44 4.21
CA SER A 115 -7.28 -4.47 3.85
C SER A 115 -6.12 -3.90 3.01
N ILE A 116 -6.45 -3.12 1.98
CA ILE A 116 -5.47 -2.45 1.13
C ILE A 116 -4.60 -1.48 1.93
N MET A 117 -5.20 -0.68 2.83
CA MET A 117 -4.46 0.25 3.69
C MET A 117 -3.51 -0.48 4.65
N ARG A 118 -3.98 -1.54 5.30
CA ARG A 118 -3.16 -2.38 6.19
C ARG A 118 -2.00 -3.04 5.45
N LEU A 119 -2.23 -3.56 4.24
CA LEU A 119 -1.18 -4.11 3.39
C LEU A 119 -0.14 -3.06 3.04
N GLN A 120 -0.58 -1.85 2.66
CA GLN A 120 0.30 -0.73 2.36
C GLN A 120 1.21 -0.40 3.55
N GLU A 121 0.65 -0.31 4.77
CA GLU A 121 1.39 -0.02 6.00
C GLU A 121 2.37 -1.15 6.35
N ALA A 122 1.92 -2.40 6.30
CA ALA A 122 2.78 -3.56 6.54
C ALA A 122 3.99 -3.59 5.60
N LEU A 123 3.79 -3.27 4.31
CA LEU A 123 4.87 -3.18 3.33
C LEU A 123 5.78 -1.97 3.56
N HIS A 124 5.24 -0.82 4.00
CA HIS A 124 6.03 0.36 4.36
C HIS A 124 6.98 0.06 5.52
N ASP A 125 6.48 -0.62 6.55
CA ASP A 125 7.25 -0.90 7.77
C ASP A 125 8.32 -1.97 7.54
N SER A 126 7.95 -3.06 6.87
CA SER A 126 8.83 -4.20 6.63
C SER A 126 9.82 -3.93 5.47
N TYR A 127 9.42 -4.24 4.23
CA TYR A 127 10.25 -4.13 3.04
C TYR A 127 10.63 -2.67 2.72
N GLY A 128 9.73 -1.75 3.01
CA GLY A 128 9.97 -0.32 2.89
C GLY A 128 10.94 0.23 3.92
N ARG A 129 11.31 -0.54 4.97
CA ARG A 129 12.14 -0.11 6.10
C ARG A 129 11.66 1.23 6.66
N LYS A 130 10.42 1.26 7.15
CA LYS A 130 9.73 2.49 7.59
C LYS A 130 9.75 3.56 6.50
N ARG A 131 9.30 3.20 5.30
CA ARG A 131 9.24 4.04 4.08
C ARG A 131 10.56 4.51 3.47
N ARG A 132 11.69 4.31 4.13
CA ARG A 132 13.02 4.75 3.66
C ARG A 132 13.42 4.14 2.31
N ARG A 133 13.06 2.88 2.05
CA ARG A 133 13.36 2.16 0.80
C ARG A 133 12.20 2.23 -0.18
N VAL A 134 10.96 2.05 0.29
CA VAL A 134 9.75 2.00 -0.54
C VAL A 134 8.63 2.78 0.15
N ALA A 135 8.04 3.73 -0.57
CA ALA A 135 6.81 4.41 -0.19
C ALA A 135 5.79 4.13 -1.28
N ILE A 136 4.64 3.61 -0.88
CA ILE A 136 3.50 3.25 -1.72
C ILE A 136 2.42 4.29 -1.45
N GLY A 137 1.88 4.88 -2.52
CA GLY A 137 0.72 5.75 -2.47
C GLY A 137 -0.39 5.18 -3.34
N ILE A 138 -1.62 5.25 -2.85
CA ILE A 138 -2.83 4.78 -3.53
C ILE A 138 -3.71 6.00 -3.75
N HIS A 139 -4.16 6.19 -4.99
CA HIS A 139 -4.90 7.37 -5.41
C HIS A 139 -6.09 6.95 -6.25
N ASP A 140 -7.22 7.62 -6.02
CA ASP A 140 -8.40 7.54 -6.88
C ASP A 140 -8.07 8.19 -8.23
N LEU A 141 -8.04 7.37 -9.28
CA LEU A 141 -7.65 7.83 -10.62
C LEU A 141 -8.66 8.83 -11.19
N ASP A 142 -9.94 8.75 -10.80
CA ASP A 142 -10.99 9.62 -11.33
C ASP A 142 -10.88 11.06 -10.79
N LYS A 143 -10.11 11.25 -9.71
CA LYS A 143 -9.87 12.54 -9.06
C LYS A 143 -8.57 13.23 -9.50
N VAL A 144 -7.77 12.61 -10.37
CA VAL A 144 -6.46 13.14 -10.78
C VAL A 144 -6.32 13.20 -12.30
N THR A 145 -5.53 14.15 -12.81
CA THR A 145 -5.39 14.34 -14.27
C THR A 145 -4.00 13.94 -14.79
N PRO A 146 -3.84 12.82 -15.51
CA PRO A 146 -2.55 12.45 -16.12
C PRO A 146 -2.11 13.41 -17.25
N PRO A 147 -0.83 13.39 -17.68
CA PRO A 147 0.28 12.61 -17.11
C PRO A 147 0.75 13.18 -15.78
N PHE A 148 1.46 12.36 -15.01
CA PHE A 148 2.00 12.76 -13.71
C PHE A 148 3.45 13.19 -13.83
N THR A 149 3.90 14.09 -12.96
CA THR A 149 5.30 14.51 -12.86
C THR A 149 5.83 14.21 -11.47
N TYR A 150 6.98 13.53 -11.41
CA TYR A 150 7.73 13.29 -10.19
C TYR A 150 8.97 14.17 -10.17
N ARG A 151 9.05 15.11 -9.22
CA ARG A 151 10.11 16.12 -9.17
C ARG A 151 10.49 16.48 -7.74
N GLY A 152 11.73 16.95 -7.56
CA GLY A 152 12.12 17.66 -6.34
C GLY A 152 11.56 19.07 -6.32
N ILE A 153 11.09 19.52 -5.17
CA ILE A 153 10.60 20.88 -4.90
C ILE A 153 11.33 21.51 -3.71
N SER A 154 11.37 22.84 -3.65
CA SER A 154 11.90 23.55 -2.47
C SER A 154 11.07 23.21 -1.21
N PRO A 155 11.70 23.04 -0.02
CA PRO A 155 11.00 22.88 1.25
C PRO A 155 10.01 24.01 1.57
N ASP A 156 10.26 25.21 1.07
CA ASP A 156 9.41 26.40 1.24
C ASP A 156 8.65 26.75 -0.05
N GLY A 157 8.53 25.78 -0.96
CA GLY A 157 7.94 25.95 -2.29
C GLY A 157 6.41 25.88 -2.29
N VAL A 158 5.87 24.98 -3.12
CA VAL A 158 4.43 24.86 -3.37
C VAL A 158 3.68 24.52 -2.08
N ARG A 159 2.64 25.28 -1.78
CA ARG A 159 1.72 24.98 -0.68
C ARG A 159 0.62 24.05 -1.17
N PHE A 160 0.21 23.11 -0.33
CA PHE A 160 -0.94 22.25 -0.60
C PHE A 160 -1.55 21.75 0.71
N VAL A 161 -2.79 21.28 0.64
CA VAL A 161 -3.51 20.73 1.79
C VAL A 161 -3.14 19.24 1.95
N PRO A 162 -2.49 18.83 3.05
CA PRO A 162 -2.18 17.42 3.28
C PRO A 162 -3.42 16.63 3.72
N LEU A 163 -3.36 15.30 3.62
CA LEU A 163 -4.48 14.42 3.99
C LEU A 163 -4.91 14.62 5.44
N GLY A 164 -6.22 14.85 5.67
CA GLY A 164 -6.77 15.03 7.02
C GLY A 164 -6.61 16.44 7.59
N PHE A 165 -6.28 17.42 6.75
CA PHE A 165 -6.19 18.84 7.12
C PHE A 165 -7.04 19.69 6.16
N ASP A 166 -7.37 20.90 6.58
CA ASP A 166 -8.16 21.88 5.79
C ASP A 166 -7.35 23.13 5.41
N VAL A 167 -6.07 23.20 5.82
CA VAL A 167 -5.21 24.37 5.63
C VAL A 167 -4.02 24.01 4.78
N GLU A 168 -3.68 24.89 3.83
CA GLU A 168 -2.49 24.74 3.01
C GLU A 168 -1.21 24.92 3.82
N MET A 169 -0.26 24.01 3.63
CA MET A 169 1.04 24.01 4.30
C MET A 169 2.17 23.94 3.26
N THR A 170 3.32 24.54 3.57
CA THR A 170 4.54 24.28 2.80
C THR A 170 5.04 22.85 3.06
N PRO A 171 5.90 22.28 2.20
CA PRO A 171 6.48 20.96 2.41
C PRO A 171 7.26 20.86 3.73
N ARG A 172 7.96 21.92 4.13
CA ARG A 172 8.62 22.02 5.43
C ARG A 172 7.62 21.95 6.58
N GLU A 173 6.55 22.75 6.52
CA GLU A 173 5.50 22.73 7.53
C GLU A 173 4.83 21.35 7.64
N ILE A 174 4.65 20.64 6.52
CA ILE A 174 4.12 19.29 6.52
C ILE A 174 5.05 18.35 7.30
N LEU A 175 6.37 18.42 7.10
CA LEU A 175 7.31 17.60 7.87
C LEU A 175 7.33 17.93 9.37
N GLU A 176 6.99 19.16 9.75
CA GLU A 176 7.00 19.62 11.14
C GLU A 176 5.67 19.39 11.87
N LYS A 177 4.54 19.47 11.17
CA LYS A 177 3.19 19.52 11.77
C LYS A 177 2.34 18.29 11.46
N HIS A 178 2.45 17.72 10.27
CA HIS A 178 1.61 16.59 9.89
C HIS A 178 2.07 15.32 10.62
N PRO A 179 1.18 14.47 11.19
CA PRO A 179 1.58 13.28 11.95
C PRO A 179 2.58 12.38 11.20
N LYS A 180 2.30 12.08 9.93
CA LYS A 180 3.22 11.32 9.06
C LYS A 180 4.47 12.09 8.65
N GLY A 181 4.41 13.42 8.62
CA GLY A 181 5.58 14.26 8.38
C GLY A 181 6.55 14.21 9.56
N VAL A 182 6.03 14.27 10.79
CA VAL A 182 6.83 14.13 12.02
C VAL A 182 7.43 12.73 12.12
N GLU A 183 6.62 11.70 11.83
CA GLU A 183 7.04 10.29 11.92
C GLU A 183 8.15 9.95 10.90
N TYR A 184 8.00 10.35 9.63
CA TYR A 184 8.87 9.91 8.52
C TYR A 184 9.75 11.00 7.92
N GLY A 185 9.57 12.27 8.29
CA GLY A 185 10.25 13.41 7.69
C GLY A 185 11.76 13.36 7.81
N HIS A 186 12.28 12.66 8.82
CA HIS A 186 13.71 12.40 8.99
C HIS A 186 14.36 11.71 7.78
N ILE A 187 13.60 11.10 6.86
CA ILE A 187 14.11 10.50 5.62
C ILE A 187 14.59 11.56 4.62
N ILE A 188 13.91 12.72 4.56
CA ILE A 188 14.12 13.74 3.52
C ILE A 188 14.40 15.14 4.07
N LYS A 189 14.19 15.42 5.36
CA LYS A 189 14.29 16.77 5.96
C LYS A 189 15.64 17.48 5.74
N ASP A 190 16.72 16.72 5.62
CA ASP A 190 18.09 17.24 5.47
C ASP A 190 18.49 17.38 3.99
N LYS A 191 17.52 17.31 3.07
CA LYS A 191 17.73 17.44 1.62
C LYS A 191 17.36 18.84 1.15
N ASP A 192 18.05 19.32 0.12
CA ASP A 192 17.81 20.63 -0.49
C ASP A 192 16.45 20.73 -1.20
N ALA A 193 15.83 19.59 -1.50
CA ALA A 193 14.50 19.52 -2.09
C ALA A 193 13.77 18.24 -1.64
N TYR A 194 12.44 18.30 -1.66
CA TYR A 194 11.57 17.18 -1.29
C TYR A 194 10.88 16.59 -2.52
N PRO A 195 10.71 15.26 -2.58
CA PRO A 195 10.05 14.59 -3.70
C PRO A 195 8.55 14.89 -3.69
N LEU A 196 7.99 15.24 -4.85
CA LEU A 196 6.56 15.53 -5.01
C LEU A 196 6.04 14.88 -6.29
N ILE A 197 4.84 14.30 -6.20
CA ILE A 197 4.08 13.82 -7.35
C ILE A 197 2.94 14.81 -7.61
N ILE A 198 2.87 15.32 -8.84
CA ILE A 198 1.81 16.23 -9.29
C ILE A 198 1.14 15.73 -10.56
N ASP A 199 -0.11 16.15 -10.76
CA ASP A 199 -0.88 15.91 -11.98
C ASP A 199 -0.64 17.00 -13.04
N ARG A 200 -1.24 16.86 -14.23
CA ARG A 200 -1.13 17.82 -15.33
C ARG A 200 -1.70 19.21 -15.00
N ARG A 201 -2.66 19.29 -14.07
CA ARG A 201 -3.27 20.55 -13.61
C ARG A 201 -2.48 21.19 -12.47
N GLY A 202 -1.40 20.56 -12.01
CA GLY A 202 -0.58 21.03 -10.91
C GLY A 202 -1.09 20.61 -9.53
N ASN A 203 -2.12 19.77 -9.46
CA ASN A 203 -2.61 19.25 -8.19
C ASN A 203 -1.57 18.32 -7.58
N VAL A 204 -1.35 18.43 -6.27
CA VAL A 204 -0.43 17.57 -5.54
C VAL A 204 -1.12 16.24 -5.21
N LEU A 205 -0.52 15.13 -5.63
CA LEU A 205 -0.98 13.79 -5.25
C LEU A 205 -0.39 13.37 -3.91
N SER A 206 0.93 13.52 -3.77
CA SER A 206 1.64 13.09 -2.57
C SER A 206 3.06 13.65 -2.52
N MET A 207 3.66 13.56 -1.33
CA MET A 207 5.06 13.88 -1.04
C MET A 207 5.76 12.59 -0.53
N PRO A 208 6.35 11.75 -1.42
CA PRO A 208 6.78 10.39 -1.09
C PRO A 208 8.02 10.22 -0.20
#